data_AF-A0A2W0BU76-F1
#
_entry.id   AF-A0A2W0BU76-F1
#
_cell.length_a   1.000
_cell.length_b   1.000
_cell.length_c   1.000
_cell.angle_alpha   90.00
_cell.angle_beta   90.00
_cell.angle_gamma   90.00
#
_symmetry.space_group_name_H-M   'P 1'
#
loop_
_entity.id
_entity.type
_entity.pdbx_description
1 polymer ?
#
loop_
_entity_poly.entity_id
_entity_poly.type
_entity_poly.pdbx_seq_one_letter_code
_entity_poly.pdbx_strand_id
1 'polypeptide(L)'
;MVTIQVADYGESYAVIKGIFKHKSNDGYFFSFIYVDWFESTFKNHDKLDCPIFVLRHDNLYRRIFPLTVVDKVRKVHFVHDCNARCKDNHNLENKRYFKNDFFFKAI
;
A
#
# COMPACT_ATOMS: atom_id res chain seq x y z
N MET A 1 -18.95 7.52 17.60
CA MET A 1 -18.23 7.77 16.34
C MET A 1 -16.74 7.72 16.64
N VAL A 2 -16.03 6.70 16.12
CA VAL A 2 -14.58 6.60 16.28
C VAL A 2 -13.95 7.46 15.19
N THR A 3 -13.56 8.67 15.55
CA THR A 3 -12.82 9.58 14.66
C THR A 3 -11.37 9.10 14.63
N ILE A 4 -11.00 8.39 13.57
CA ILE A 4 -9.59 8.13 13.27
C ILE A 4 -9.03 9.47 12.84
N GLN A 5 -8.17 10.08 13.66
CA GLN A 5 -7.36 11.22 13.23
C GLN A 5 -6.52 10.74 12.06
N VAL A 6 -6.89 11.17 10.86
CA VAL A 6 -6.06 11.03 9.67
C VAL A 6 -5.01 12.11 9.83
N ALA A 7 -3.84 11.76 10.33
CA ALA A 7 -2.72 12.67 10.22
C ALA A 7 -2.41 12.88 8.73
N ASP A 8 -2.12 14.12 8.37
CA ASP A 8 -1.93 14.54 6.99
C ASP A 8 -0.49 14.23 6.60
N TYR A 9 -0.28 13.04 6.03
CA TYR A 9 1.04 12.48 5.74
C TYR A 9 1.50 12.72 4.28
N GLY A 10 0.84 13.61 3.54
CA GLY A 10 1.03 13.76 2.08
C GLY A 10 0.46 12.58 1.29
N GLU A 11 0.80 12.48 -0.02
CA GLU A 11 0.39 11.33 -0.84
C GLU A 11 1.07 10.03 -0.34
N SER A 12 0.30 9.24 0.41
CA SER A 12 0.68 7.91 0.87
C SER A 12 -0.31 6.88 0.35
N TYR A 13 0.19 5.69 0.06
CA TYR A 13 -0.62 4.58 -0.46
C TYR A 13 -0.44 3.36 0.45
N ALA A 14 -1.36 2.40 0.39
CA ALA A 14 -1.29 1.19 1.20
C ALA A 14 -1.64 -0.05 0.37
N VAL A 15 -0.93 -1.16 0.59
CA VAL A 15 -1.28 -2.48 0.03
C VAL A 15 -1.90 -3.35 1.10
N ILE A 16 -3.00 -4.02 0.76
CA ILE A 16 -3.62 -5.03 1.61
C ILE A 16 -2.72 -6.25 1.65
N LYS A 17 -2.27 -6.62 2.85
CA LYS A 17 -1.45 -7.80 3.13
C LYS A 17 -2.26 -8.95 3.69
N GLY A 18 -3.39 -8.65 4.33
CA GLY A 18 -4.27 -9.66 4.89
C GLY A 18 -5.67 -9.13 5.16
N ILE A 19 -6.62 -10.05 5.21
CA ILE A 19 -8.00 -9.81 5.59
C ILE A 19 -8.33 -10.78 6.71
N PHE A 20 -8.90 -10.29 7.80
CA PHE A 20 -9.24 -11.12 8.95
C PHE A 20 -10.56 -10.68 9.59
N LYS A 21 -11.16 -11.56 10.38
CA LYS A 21 -12.38 -11.30 11.13
C LYS A 21 -12.08 -11.25 12.62
N HIS A 22 -12.78 -10.39 13.34
CA HIS A 22 -12.73 -10.30 14.78
C HIS A 22 -14.15 -10.34 15.36
N LYS A 23 -14.35 -11.17 16.40
CA LYS A 23 -15.62 -11.28 17.11
C LYS A 23 -15.68 -10.19 18.18
N SER A 24 -16.67 -9.31 18.09
CA SER A 24 -16.94 -8.27 19.08
C SER A 24 -17.65 -8.85 20.31
N ASN A 25 -17.72 -8.04 21.37
CA ASN A 25 -18.35 -8.39 22.64
C ASN A 25 -19.85 -8.68 22.52
N ASP A 26 -20.51 -8.12 21.51
CA ASP A 26 -21.91 -8.36 21.14
C ASP A 26 -22.12 -9.65 20.32
N GLY A 27 -21.05 -10.41 20.08
CA GLY A 27 -21.07 -11.68 19.37
C GLY A 27 -20.96 -11.57 17.85
N TYR A 28 -21.00 -10.36 17.29
CA TYR A 28 -20.92 -10.13 15.85
C TYR A 28 -19.48 -10.18 15.34
N PHE A 29 -19.30 -10.66 14.10
CA PHE A 29 -18.00 -10.69 13.43
C PHE A 29 -17.83 -9.47 12.52
N PHE A 30 -16.76 -8.72 12.75
CA PHE A 30 -16.36 -7.58 11.91
C PHE A 30 -15.13 -7.94 11.07
N SER A 31 -15.10 -7.46 9.84
CA SER A 31 -13.98 -7.72 8.91
C SER A 31 -13.01 -6.54 8.88
N PHE A 32 -11.72 -6.84 8.90
CA PHE A 32 -10.63 -5.88 8.93
C PHE A 32 -9.59 -6.22 7.86
N ILE A 33 -8.85 -5.19 7.45
CA ILE A 33 -7.69 -5.30 6.58
C ILE A 33 -6.43 -4.95 7.36
N TYR A 34 -5.37 -5.70 7.09
CA TYR A 34 -4.00 -5.39 7.51
C TYR A 34 -3.22 -4.90 6.30
N VAL A 35 -2.53 -3.76 6.44
CA VAL A 35 -1.85 -3.09 5.33
C VAL A 35 -0.39 -2.81 5.61
N ASP A 36 0.40 -2.75 4.53
CA ASP A 36 1.72 -2.12 4.50
C ASP A 36 1.62 -0.77 3.78
N TRP A 37 2.38 0.21 4.26
CA TRP A 37 2.36 1.58 3.73
C TRP A 37 3.44 1.80 2.67
N PHE A 38 3.12 2.63 1.69
CA PHE A 38 4.03 3.19 0.71
C PHE A 38 4.14 4.69 0.92
N GLU A 39 5.38 5.15 0.99
CA GLU A 39 5.70 6.58 1.05
C GLU A 39 6.34 7.02 -0.26
N SER A 40 5.96 8.23 -0.70
CA SER A 40 6.60 8.87 -1.83
C SER A 40 8.07 9.14 -1.51
N THR A 41 8.95 8.84 -2.47
CA THR A 41 10.35 9.28 -2.39
C THR A 41 10.56 10.69 -2.93
N PHE A 42 9.50 11.32 -3.45
CA PHE A 42 9.52 12.59 -4.18
C PHE A 42 10.47 12.59 -5.39
N LYS A 43 10.72 11.40 -5.95
CA LYS A 43 11.55 11.20 -7.13
C LYS A 43 10.79 10.41 -8.18
N ASN A 44 11.06 10.72 -9.44
CA ASN A 44 10.60 9.95 -10.58
C ASN A 44 11.71 9.02 -11.08
N HIS A 45 11.32 7.94 -11.76
CA HIS A 45 12.27 7.04 -12.40
C HIS A 45 12.82 7.67 -13.69
N ASP A 46 14.15 7.81 -13.79
CA ASP A 46 14.83 8.56 -14.86
C ASP A 46 14.39 8.23 -16.29
N LYS A 47 13.98 6.99 -16.56
CA LYS A 47 13.54 6.55 -17.91
C LYS A 47 12.03 6.53 -18.12
N LEU A 48 11.27 6.26 -17.05
CA LEU A 48 9.81 6.04 -17.16
C LEU A 48 9.03 7.27 -16.72
N ASP A 49 9.71 8.21 -16.06
CA ASP A 49 9.16 9.38 -15.39
C ASP A 49 8.03 9.06 -14.39
N CYS A 50 7.91 7.80 -13.96
CA CYS A 50 6.93 7.38 -12.95
C CYS A 50 7.39 7.75 -11.54
N PRO A 51 6.47 8.21 -10.67
CA PRO A 51 6.75 8.39 -9.25
C PRO A 51 7.21 7.12 -8.54
N ILE A 52 8.27 7.22 -7.76
CA ILE A 52 8.86 6.13 -6.98
C ILE A 52 8.36 6.18 -5.53
N PHE A 53 7.92 5.02 -5.05
CA PHE A 53 7.48 4.79 -3.68
C PHE A 53 8.32 3.72 -2.99
N VAL A 54 8.39 3.78 -1.66
CA VAL A 54 9.07 2.79 -0.82
C VAL A 54 8.10 2.18 0.18
N LEU A 55 8.10 0.85 0.26
CA LEU A 55 7.36 0.07 1.24
C LEU A 55 7.96 0.27 2.65
N ARG A 56 7.13 0.69 3.59
CA ARG A 56 7.47 0.86 5.01
C ARG A 56 6.98 -0.33 5.83
N HIS A 57 7.77 -0.71 6.82
CA HIS A 57 7.41 -1.75 7.78
C HIS A 57 7.49 -1.28 9.23
N ASP A 58 7.75 0.02 9.47
CA ASP A 58 7.75 0.55 10.82
C ASP A 58 6.33 0.58 11.42
N ASN A 59 6.25 0.66 12.75
CA ASN A 59 4.99 0.66 13.50
C ASN A 59 4.45 2.08 13.75
N LEU A 60 4.96 3.09 13.04
CA LEU A 60 4.55 4.49 13.25
C LEU A 60 3.15 4.74 12.68
N TYR A 61 2.76 3.97 11.67
CA TYR A 61 1.47 4.09 11.00
C TYR A 61 0.48 3.05 11.49
N ARG A 62 -0.81 3.44 11.57
CA ARG A 62 -1.90 2.49 11.80
C ARG A 62 -1.97 1.52 10.62
N ARG A 63 -1.95 0.22 10.87
CA ARG A 63 -1.95 -0.84 9.84
C ARG A 63 -3.24 -1.65 9.76
N ILE A 64 -4.16 -1.42 10.68
CA ILE A 64 -5.44 -2.15 10.75
C ILE A 64 -6.60 -1.18 10.55
N PHE A 65 -7.43 -1.49 9.55
CA PHE A 65 -8.60 -0.69 9.17
C PHE A 65 -9.83 -1.58 9.01
N PRO A 66 -11.05 -1.06 9.22
CA PRO A 66 -12.27 -1.76 8.82
C PRO A 66 -12.28 -2.01 7.31
N LEU A 67 -12.83 -3.14 6.88
CA LEU A 67 -12.92 -3.49 5.45
C LEU A 67 -13.69 -2.43 4.64
N THR A 68 -14.62 -1.72 5.27
CA THR A 68 -15.43 -0.64 4.66
C THR A 68 -14.63 0.55 4.16
N VAL A 69 -13.33 0.65 4.51
CA VAL A 69 -12.44 1.67 3.95
C VAL A 69 -12.13 1.39 2.47
N VAL A 70 -12.11 0.11 2.05
CA VAL A 70 -11.74 -0.28 0.67
C VAL A 70 -12.70 0.32 -0.37
N ASP A 71 -13.98 0.44 -0.05
CA ASP A 71 -14.98 1.01 -0.96
C ASP A 71 -14.87 2.53 -1.10
N LYS A 72 -14.18 3.19 -0.17
CA LYS A 72 -14.03 4.65 -0.11
C LYS A 72 -12.74 5.14 -0.75
N VAL A 73 -11.81 4.24 -1.05
CA VAL A 73 -10.48 4.60 -1.57
C VAL A 73 -10.39 4.30 -3.06
N ARG A 74 -9.74 5.20 -3.81
CA ARG A 74 -9.45 4.96 -5.23
C ARG A 74 -8.40 3.86 -5.32
N LYS A 75 -8.70 2.82 -6.11
CA LYS A 75 -7.71 1.79 -6.43
C LYS A 75 -6.62 2.42 -7.28
N VAL A 76 -5.39 2.28 -6.81
CA VAL A 76 -4.19 2.54 -7.58
C VAL A 76 -3.38 1.26 -7.61
N HIS A 77 -2.42 1.21 -8.50
CA HIS A 77 -1.63 0.02 -8.66
C HIS A 77 -0.16 0.38 -8.73
N PHE A 78 0.65 -0.56 -8.27
CA PHE A 78 2.09 -0.42 -8.16
C PHE A 78 2.76 -1.57 -8.90
N VAL A 79 3.93 -1.27 -9.47
CA VAL A 79 4.83 -2.26 -10.06
C VAL A 79 6.11 -2.27 -9.25
N HIS A 80 6.62 -3.45 -8.90
CA HIS A 80 7.88 -3.57 -8.17
C HIS A 80 9.05 -3.07 -9.04
N ASP A 81 9.88 -2.17 -8.49
CA ASP A 81 11.09 -1.67 -9.16
C ASP A 81 12.22 -2.70 -9.01
N CYS A 82 12.14 -3.80 -9.75
CA CYS A 82 13.20 -4.80 -9.78
C CYS A 82 14.41 -4.28 -10.58
N ASN A 83 15.21 -3.43 -9.95
CA ASN A 83 16.47 -2.95 -10.49
C ASN A 83 17.58 -4.01 -10.37
N ALA A 84 18.85 -3.61 -10.56
CA ALA A 84 20.03 -4.49 -10.50
C ALA A 84 20.13 -5.36 -9.23
N ARG A 85 19.37 -5.04 -8.18
CA ARG A 85 19.27 -5.82 -6.93
C ARG A 85 18.43 -7.10 -7.05
N CYS A 86 17.78 -7.35 -8.18
CA CYS A 86 16.97 -8.56 -8.45
C CYS A 86 17.61 -9.56 -9.42
N LYS A 87 18.93 -9.47 -9.67
CA LYS A 87 19.59 -10.21 -10.77
C LYS A 87 19.46 -11.74 -10.68
N ASP A 88 19.55 -12.31 -9.48
CA ASP A 88 19.63 -13.78 -9.31
C ASP A 88 18.32 -14.39 -8.81
N ASN A 89 17.46 -13.59 -8.15
CA ASN A 89 16.10 -13.93 -7.75
C ASN A 89 15.32 -12.64 -7.47
N HIS A 90 13.98 -12.70 -7.44
CA HIS A 90 13.15 -11.56 -7.07
C HIS A 90 13.46 -11.13 -5.63
N ASN A 91 14.27 -10.09 -5.47
CA ASN A 91 14.73 -9.62 -4.18
C ASN A 91 13.61 -8.88 -3.44
N LEU A 92 12.99 -9.57 -2.47
CA LEU A 92 11.92 -9.01 -1.64
C LEU A 92 12.43 -7.99 -0.61
N GLU A 93 13.74 -7.87 -0.38
CA GLU A 93 14.31 -6.79 0.43
C GLU A 93 14.32 -5.46 -0.32
N ASN A 94 14.25 -5.49 -1.65
CA ASN A 94 14.04 -4.28 -2.42
C ASN A 94 12.61 -3.79 -2.22
N LYS A 95 12.46 -2.72 -1.44
CA LYS A 95 11.18 -2.13 -1.08
C LYS A 95 10.71 -1.05 -2.05
N ARG A 96 11.34 -0.89 -3.21
CA ARG A 96 11.00 0.16 -4.20
C ARG A 96 9.91 -0.30 -5.16
N TYR A 97 8.99 0.61 -5.44
CA TYR A 97 7.86 0.39 -6.33
C TYR A 97 7.59 1.64 -7.16
N PHE A 98 7.10 1.47 -8.37
CA PHE A 98 6.58 2.55 -9.21
C PHE A 98 5.06 2.63 -9.02
N LYS A 99 4.53 3.84 -8.84
CA LYS A 99 3.11 4.07 -9.13
C LYS A 99 2.95 3.84 -10.62
N ASN A 100 2.15 2.84 -10.99
CA ASN A 100 1.99 2.52 -12.39
C ASN A 100 0.88 3.43 -12.96
N ASP A 101 1.30 4.45 -13.70
CA ASP A 101 0.38 5.36 -14.40
C ASP A 101 -0.01 4.84 -15.79
N PHE A 102 0.58 3.73 -16.23
CA PHE A 102 0.41 3.12 -17.55
C PHE A 102 -0.48 1.87 -17.54
N PHE A 103 -1.61 1.91 -16.83
CA PHE A 103 -2.62 0.85 -16.97
C PHE A 103 -3.29 0.94 -18.33
N PHE A 104 -3.03 -0.05 -19.17
CA PHE A 104 -3.80 -0.28 -20.39
C PHE A 104 -4.44 -1.66 -20.33
N LYS A 105 -5.60 -1.79 -20.98
CA LYS A 105 -6.18 -3.09 -21.27
C LYS A 105 -5.36 -3.70 -22.41
N ALA A 106 -4.61 -4.76 -22.12
CA ALA A 106 -3.98 -5.57 -23.17
C ALA A 106 -5.08 -6.21 -24.02
N ILE A 107 -4.94 -6.13 -25.34
CA ILE A 107 -5.83 -6.79 -26.31
C ILE A 107 -5.31 -8.20 -26.55
#